data_AF-A0AAV7IRY0-F1
#
_entry.id   AF-A0AAV7IRY0-F1
#
_cell.length_a   1.000
_cell.length_b   1.000
_cell.length_c   1.000
_cell.angle_alpha   90.00
_cell.angle_beta   90.00
_cell.angle_gamma   90.00
#
_symmetry.space_group_name_H-M   'P 1'
#
loop_
_entity.id
_entity.type
_entity.pdbx_description
1 polymer ?
#
loop_
_entity_poly.entity_id
_entity_poly.type
_entity_poly.pdbx_seq_one_letter_code
_entity_poly.pdbx_strand_id
1 'polypeptide(L)'
;MNDKYLDGPFVFRINDNGGGPNLLVQVCIERGWREYTGDNSSLKDRWNLWWKSGGFSSTYYKNLLPGQFINRIPKGSSICKKDNLVRHLKCMRQIYGNIYDIRYV
;
A
#
# COMPACT_ATOMS: atom_id res chain seq x y z
N MET A 1 22.29 -1.95 13.29
CA MET A 1 21.08 -2.35 12.53
C MET A 1 21.32 -3.78 12.08
N ASN A 2 20.48 -4.74 12.50
CA ASN A 2 20.70 -6.15 12.20
C ASN A 2 20.20 -6.46 10.77
N ASP A 3 21.13 -6.78 9.86
CA ASP A 3 20.91 -7.17 8.45
C ASP A 3 20.12 -8.47 8.24
N LYS A 4 19.55 -9.06 9.30
CA LYS A 4 18.85 -10.36 9.25
C LYS A 4 17.56 -10.37 8.41
N TYR A 5 17.08 -9.21 7.97
CA TYR A 5 15.89 -9.09 7.11
C TYR A 5 16.22 -9.15 5.61
N LEU A 6 17.50 -9.15 5.23
CA LEU A 6 17.95 -9.14 3.84
C LEU A 6 18.44 -10.51 3.33
N ASP A 7 18.51 -11.50 4.21
CA ASP A 7 19.07 -12.81 3.86
C ASP A 7 17.97 -13.71 3.25
N GLY A 8 17.75 -13.56 1.94
CA GLY A 8 16.79 -14.35 1.17
C GLY A 8 16.02 -13.54 0.11
N PRO A 9 15.21 -14.21 -0.73
CA PRO A 9 14.40 -13.53 -1.74
C PRO A 9 13.33 -12.66 -1.07
N PHE A 10 13.04 -11.51 -1.68
CA PHE A 10 11.95 -10.63 -1.25
C PHE A 10 10.62 -11.38 -1.27
N VAL A 11 9.82 -11.25 -0.21
CA VAL A 11 8.60 -12.03 -0.02
C VAL A 11 7.38 -11.15 -0.27
N PHE A 12 6.52 -11.55 -1.21
CA PHE A 12 5.28 -10.83 -1.54
C PHE A 12 4.05 -11.60 -1.06
N ARG A 13 3.06 -10.86 -0.58
CA ARG A 13 1.76 -11.34 -0.15
C ARG A 13 0.69 -10.60 -0.95
N ILE A 14 -0.25 -11.35 -1.49
CA ILE A 14 -1.40 -10.81 -2.22
C ILE A 14 -2.67 -11.09 -1.40
N ASN A 15 -3.69 -10.24 -1.56
CA ASN A 15 -5.05 -10.34 -1.02
C ASN A 15 -5.38 -11.63 -0.23
N ASP A 16 -5.97 -11.48 0.96
CA ASP A 16 -6.30 -12.63 1.84
C ASP A 16 -7.27 -13.65 1.23
N ASN A 17 -8.00 -13.28 0.17
CA ASN A 17 -8.91 -14.16 -0.57
C ASN A 17 -8.29 -14.76 -1.85
N GLY A 18 -6.99 -14.64 -2.06
CA GLY A 18 -6.27 -15.13 -3.24
C GLY A 18 -6.54 -14.36 -4.54
N GLY A 19 -7.45 -13.38 -4.53
CA GLY A 19 -7.81 -12.62 -5.72
C GLY A 19 -6.96 -11.36 -5.87
N GLY A 20 -5.83 -11.41 -6.59
CA GLY A 20 -5.05 -10.22 -6.97
C GLY A 20 -4.77 -10.14 -8.46
N PRO A 21 -4.20 -9.02 -8.96
CA PRO A 21 -3.89 -8.89 -10.37
C PRO A 21 -2.86 -9.95 -10.80
N ASN A 22 -3.20 -10.80 -11.77
CA ASN A 22 -2.29 -11.83 -12.29
C ASN A 22 -0.95 -11.23 -12.75
N LEU A 23 -0.99 -10.02 -13.33
CA LEU A 23 0.19 -9.26 -13.72
C LEU A 23 1.14 -9.01 -12.54
N LEU A 24 0.61 -8.72 -11.34
CA LEU A 24 1.44 -8.48 -10.18
C LEU A 24 2.19 -9.74 -9.75
N VAL A 25 1.51 -10.89 -9.72
CA VAL A 25 2.12 -12.19 -9.42
C VAL A 25 3.27 -12.45 -10.39
N GLN A 26 3.01 -12.32 -11.70
CA GLN A 26 4.00 -12.52 -12.75
C GLN A 26 5.22 -11.61 -12.56
N VAL A 27 4.99 -10.31 -12.37
CA VAL A 27 6.03 -9.29 -12.14
C VAL A 27 6.89 -9.60 -10.92
N CYS A 28 6.31 -10.13 -9.85
CA CYS A 28 7.03 -10.53 -8.65
C CYS A 28 7.87 -11.79 -8.89
N ILE A 29 7.32 -12.81 -9.53
CA ILE A 29 8.04 -14.06 -9.87
C ILE A 29 9.22 -13.77 -10.78
N GLU A 30 9.03 -12.95 -11.83
CA GLU A 30 10.09 -12.55 -12.77
C GLU A 30 11.25 -11.79 -12.08
N ARG A 31 10.98 -11.14 -10.94
CA ARG A 31 11.99 -10.47 -10.11
C ARG A 31 12.69 -11.40 -9.13
N GLY A 32 12.37 -12.69 -9.14
CA GLY A 32 12.90 -13.68 -8.20
C GLY A 32 12.31 -13.57 -6.79
N TRP A 33 11.14 -12.94 -6.65
CA TRP A 33 10.47 -12.82 -5.36
C TRP A 33 9.68 -14.09 -5.03
N ARG A 34 9.51 -14.35 -3.73
CA ARG A 34 8.81 -15.54 -3.23
C ARG A 34 7.42 -15.18 -2.73
N GLU A 35 6.43 -16.00 -3.06
CA GLU A 35 5.08 -15.84 -2.52
C GLU A 35 5.04 -16.23 -1.03
N TYR A 36 4.33 -15.42 -0.24
CA TYR A 36 4.12 -15.65 1.18
C TYR A 36 3.10 -16.78 1.38
N THR A 37 3.53 -17.91 1.93
CA THR A 37 2.65 -19.08 2.15
C THR A 37 1.95 -19.09 3.50
N GLY A 38 2.39 -18.31 4.49
CA GLY A 38 1.70 -18.16 5.78
C GLY A 38 1.66 -19.41 6.69
N ASP A 39 2.15 -20.55 6.21
CA ASP A 39 1.97 -21.86 6.84
C ASP A 39 2.87 -22.13 8.06
N ASN A 40 3.89 -21.30 8.28
CA ASN A 40 4.84 -21.50 9.37
C ASN A 40 4.76 -20.37 10.41
N SER A 41 4.50 -20.72 11.67
CA SER A 41 4.44 -19.79 12.80
C SER A 41 5.73 -18.96 12.97
N SER A 42 6.89 -19.50 12.57
CA SER A 42 8.18 -18.82 12.57
C SER A 42 8.37 -17.81 11.42
N LEU A 43 7.59 -17.97 10.34
CA LEU A 43 7.56 -17.07 9.18
C LEU A 43 6.37 -16.12 9.22
N LYS A 44 5.54 -16.19 10.27
CA LYS A 44 4.44 -15.26 10.49
C LYS A 44 5.01 -13.83 10.49
N ASP A 45 4.41 -12.98 9.66
CA ASP A 45 4.81 -11.59 9.43
C ASP A 45 6.17 -11.39 8.74
N ARG A 46 6.83 -12.46 8.26
CA ARG A 46 8.00 -12.38 7.37
C ARG A 46 7.58 -12.23 5.91
N TRP A 47 6.98 -11.09 5.61
CA TRP A 47 6.71 -10.63 4.26
C TRP A 47 7.34 -9.24 4.08
N ASN A 48 7.60 -8.86 2.84
CA ASN A 48 8.14 -7.55 2.50
C ASN A 48 7.11 -6.68 1.77
N LEU A 49 6.34 -7.22 0.84
CA LEU A 49 5.22 -6.51 0.20
C LEU A 49 3.91 -7.18 0.56
N TRP A 50 2.94 -6.42 1.07
CA TRP A 50 1.55 -6.85 1.12
C TRP A 50 0.68 -5.98 0.20
N TRP A 51 0.29 -6.57 -0.93
CA TRP A 51 -0.58 -5.93 -1.91
C TRP A 51 -2.03 -6.41 -1.77
N LYS A 52 -2.95 -5.48 -1.51
CA LYS A 52 -4.37 -5.81 -1.49
C LYS A 52 -5.27 -4.69 -2.02
N SER A 53 -6.48 -5.06 -2.42
CA SER A 53 -7.47 -4.11 -2.95
C SER A 53 -8.15 -3.31 -1.83
N GLY A 54 -8.41 -3.96 -0.69
CA GLY A 54 -9.06 -3.34 0.47
C GLY A 54 -8.19 -2.35 1.24
N GLY A 55 -8.81 -1.63 2.17
CA GLY A 55 -8.11 -0.73 3.09
C GLY A 55 -7.33 -1.47 4.18
N PHE A 56 -6.36 -0.77 4.76
CA PHE A 56 -5.70 -1.14 6.01
C PHE A 56 -6.25 -0.27 7.15
N SER A 57 -6.34 -0.83 8.36
CA SER A 57 -6.74 -0.06 9.54
C SER A 57 -5.62 0.92 9.94
N SER A 58 -5.97 1.97 10.66
CA SER A 58 -4.99 2.95 11.18
C SER A 58 -3.90 2.27 12.03
N THR A 59 -4.30 1.31 12.87
CA THR A 59 -3.39 0.50 13.68
C THR A 59 -2.41 -0.29 12.83
N TYR A 60 -2.85 -0.81 11.67
CA TYR A 60 -1.99 -1.60 10.79
C TYR A 60 -0.82 -0.77 10.25
N TYR A 61 -1.07 0.46 9.80
CA TYR A 61 -0.02 1.36 9.33
C TYR A 61 1.03 1.64 10.40
N LYS A 62 0.62 1.78 11.67
CA LYS A 62 1.51 2.06 12.80
C LYS A 62 2.38 0.87 13.18
N ASN A 63 1.94 -0.34 12.86
CA ASN A 63 2.57 -1.58 13.27
C ASN A 63 3.41 -2.22 12.14
N LEU A 64 3.62 -1.54 11.02
CA LEU A 64 4.50 -2.01 9.95
C LEU A 64 5.94 -2.10 10.45
N LEU A 65 6.57 -3.26 10.20
CA LEU A 65 7.97 -3.46 10.53
C LEU A 65 8.88 -2.80 9.49
N PRO A 66 10.13 -2.44 9.84
CA PRO A 66 11.12 -2.05 8.86
C PRO A 66 11.26 -3.10 7.74
N GLY A 67 11.22 -2.67 6.47
CA GLY A 67 11.25 -3.57 5.32
C GLY A 67 9.90 -4.18 4.91
N GLN A 68 8.81 -3.83 5.61
CA GLN A 68 7.44 -4.10 5.20
C GLN A 68 6.83 -2.90 4.45
N PHE A 69 6.22 -3.20 3.31
CA PHE A 69 5.65 -2.26 2.38
C PHE A 69 4.23 -2.68 2.02
N ILE A 70 3.34 -1.70 1.87
CA ILE A 70 1.95 -1.92 1.46
C ILE A 70 1.58 -0.97 0.33
N ASN A 71 0.62 -1.37 -0.50
CA ASN A 71 0.19 -0.63 -1.69
C ASN A 71 -0.82 0.49 -1.41
N ARG A 72 -0.84 1.04 -0.19
CA ARG A 72 -1.81 2.04 0.27
C ARG A 72 -1.13 3.11 1.10
N ILE A 73 -1.52 4.36 0.89
CA ILE A 73 -1.08 5.49 1.69
C ILE A 73 -2.13 5.75 2.79
N PRO A 74 -1.70 5.94 4.06
CA PRO A 74 -2.61 6.33 5.13
C PRO A 74 -3.44 7.56 4.73
N LYS A 75 -4.74 7.55 5.04
CA LYS A 75 -5.66 8.66 4.74
C LYS A 75 -5.82 9.01 3.26
N GLY A 76 -5.42 8.16 2.30
CA GLY A 76 -5.58 8.45 0.86
C GLY A 76 -7.03 8.75 0.42
N SER A 77 -8.03 8.27 1.18
CA SER A 77 -9.45 8.59 0.95
C SER A 77 -9.79 10.08 1.11
N SER A 78 -8.90 10.90 1.68
CA SER A 78 -9.08 12.36 1.76
C SER A 78 -9.08 13.04 0.38
N ILE A 79 -8.41 12.46 -0.61
CA ILE A 79 -8.35 12.98 -1.98
C ILE A 79 -9.00 12.03 -3.00
N CYS A 80 -9.08 10.73 -2.70
CA CYS A 80 -9.68 9.75 -3.61
C CYS A 80 -11.21 9.67 -3.53
N LYS A 81 -11.84 10.26 -2.49
CA LYS A 81 -13.31 10.37 -2.42
C LYS A 81 -13.76 11.73 -2.95
N LYS A 82 -14.75 11.72 -3.84
CA LYS A 82 -15.24 12.93 -4.55
C LYS A 82 -15.67 14.04 -3.60
N ASP A 83 -16.44 13.71 -2.57
CA ASP A 83 -16.93 14.63 -1.55
C ASP A 83 -15.77 15.28 -0.76
N ASN A 84 -14.82 14.48 -0.31
CA ASN A 84 -13.64 14.99 0.38
C ASN A 84 -12.78 15.84 -0.54
N LEU A 85 -12.52 15.40 -1.76
CA LEU A 85 -11.71 16.13 -2.72
C LEU A 85 -12.28 17.52 -3.01
N VAL A 86 -13.60 17.60 -3.27
CA VAL A 86 -14.29 18.88 -3.50
C VAL A 86 -14.14 19.80 -2.29
N ARG A 87 -14.27 19.28 -1.06
CA ARG A 87 -14.09 20.06 0.16
C ARG A 87 -12.65 20.59 0.29
N HIS A 88 -11.64 19.74 0.08
CA HIS A 88 -10.25 20.16 0.14
C HIS A 88 -9.93 21.21 -0.93
N LEU A 89 -10.40 21.03 -2.17
CA LEU A 89 -10.21 22.01 -3.25
C LEU A 89 -10.87 23.36 -2.94
N LYS A 90 -12.07 23.37 -2.35
CA LYS A 90 -12.72 24.61 -1.89
C LYS A 90 -11.88 25.34 -0.84
N CYS A 91 -11.38 24.62 0.17
CA CYS A 91 -10.50 25.20 1.19
C CYS A 91 -9.19 25.72 0.59
N MET A 92 -8.56 24.95 -0.31
CA MET A 92 -7.32 25.36 -0.96
C MET A 92 -7.53 26.59 -1.85
N ARG A 93 -8.65 26.68 -2.59
CA ARG A 93 -9.01 27.89 -3.35
C ARG A 93 -9.23 29.10 -2.45
N GLN A 94 -9.79 28.92 -1.27
CA GLN A 94 -9.98 30.02 -0.30
C GLN A 94 -8.64 30.59 0.20
N ILE A 95 -7.63 29.74 0.39
CA ILE A 95 -6.33 30.14 0.94
C ILE A 95 -5.37 30.61 -0.15
N TYR A 96 -5.33 29.91 -1.29
CA TYR A 96 -4.33 30.08 -2.34
C TYR A 96 -4.92 30.68 -3.64
N GLY A 97 -6.19 31.06 -3.62
CA GLY A 97 -6.85 31.72 -4.75
C GLY A 97 -7.04 30.82 -5.97
N ASN A 98 -6.98 31.44 -7.16
CA ASN A 98 -7.37 30.82 -8.43
C ASN A 98 -6.44 29.71 -8.92
N ILE A 99 -5.29 29.47 -8.27
CA ILE A 99 -4.41 28.33 -8.59
C ILE A 99 -5.15 26.99 -8.43
N TYR A 100 -6.12 26.93 -7.50
CA TYR A 100 -6.98 25.75 -7.30
C TYR A 100 -8.33 25.86 -8.02
N ASP A 101 -8.41 26.71 -9.04
CA ASP A 101 -9.57 26.80 -9.91
C ASP A 101 -9.46 25.86 -11.10
N ILE A 102 -9.67 24.57 -10.85
CA ILE A 102 -9.56 23.49 -11.86
C ILE A 102 -10.75 23.42 -12.83
N ARG A 103 -11.39 24.56 -13.12
CA ARG A 103 -12.44 24.65 -14.14
C ARG A 103 -11.73 24.59 -15.50
N TYR A 104 -11.91 23.47 -16.21
CA TYR A 104 -11.45 23.21 -17.58
C TYR A 104 -9.95 22.88 -17.73
N VAL A 105 -9.65 21.58 -17.61
CA VAL A 105 -8.72 20.91 -18.55
C VAL A 105 -9.59 20.08 -19.48
#